data_AF-A0A8S1NSM3-F1
#
_entry.id   AF-A0A8S1NSM3-F1
#
_cell.length_a   1.000
_cell.length_b   1.000
_cell.length_c   1.000
_cell.angle_alpha   90.00
_cell.angle_beta   90.00
_cell.angle_gamma   90.00
#
_symmetry.space_group_name_H-M   'P 1'
#
loop_
_entity.id
_entity.type
_entity.pdbx_description
1 polymer ?
#
loop_
_entity_poly.entity_id
_entity_poly.type
_entity_poly.pdbx_seq_one_letter_code
_entity_poly.pdbx_strand_id
1 'polypeptide(L)'
;MSLLQTEERLMDSPKRTESTDIQSESLKVKKELNTFFIGVQQTSKVTRKYIETSSHGIQLYYQEFTPEFIDAQIIIVHGFGEHSGNYKQLTDCFLLNNFKVHLYDQRGFGFSGGIRSKATIEEMHMDLQTILDQIDKSIPLFIFSHALGAAIVISFCLMNPQFSIQGLICSSAQFRVPSKYGKMKMITLQMMAKICPDLQINTYHNLSFASKNNHHIRKLATDPLMNPFMSIQFALNVLLFQQYILPNANQFQIPILILHGKQDKIASHLDSVDFYIQIQSKEKTIKIFEQGFHEMHNDSEWPKMKTIITQWCQKMLIKEIKINYLKQYNHGVLVQPYRSKIRLLTSILLIVLRKKFSCLKTSTQLSLVIFLELLLRIFISQ
;
A
#
# COMPACT_ATOMS: atom_id res chain seq x y z
N MET A 1 -67.79 22.68 -55.23
CA MET A 1 -68.87 23.06 -54.28
C MET A 1 -68.76 22.12 -53.10
N SER A 2 -68.59 22.51 -51.84
CA SER A 2 -68.70 23.82 -51.18
C SER A 2 -67.71 23.91 -50.02
N LEU A 3 -67.23 25.13 -49.80
CA LEU A 3 -66.51 25.62 -48.62
C LEU A 3 -67.41 25.66 -47.38
N LEU A 4 -66.76 25.59 -46.20
CA LEU A 4 -67.02 26.27 -44.91
C LEU A 4 -65.87 25.83 -43.96
N GLN A 5 -64.80 26.60 -43.71
CA GLN A 5 -64.62 27.65 -42.67
C GLN A 5 -65.23 27.22 -41.31
N THR A 6 -64.60 27.24 -40.14
CA THR A 6 -63.41 27.87 -39.50
C THR A 6 -63.20 27.10 -38.16
N GLU A 7 -62.04 26.99 -37.52
CA GLU A 7 -61.44 27.99 -36.61
C GLU A 7 -60.03 27.54 -36.18
N GLU A 8 -59.13 28.51 -36.10
CA GLU A 8 -57.77 28.42 -35.57
C GLU A 8 -57.74 28.13 -34.06
N ARG A 9 -56.97 27.12 -33.65
CA ARG A 9 -56.37 27.08 -32.30
C ARG A 9 -54.88 27.35 -32.43
N LEU A 10 -54.47 28.55 -32.06
CA LEU A 10 -53.11 28.91 -31.69
C LEU A 10 -52.61 27.92 -30.62
N MET A 11 -51.68 27.04 -30.99
CA MET A 11 -50.85 26.31 -30.05
C MET A 11 -49.54 27.08 -29.94
N ASP A 12 -49.35 27.75 -28.81
CA ASP A 12 -48.09 28.33 -28.39
C ASP A 12 -46.96 27.29 -28.51
N SER A 13 -45.94 27.60 -29.29
CA SER A 13 -44.69 26.85 -29.30
C SER A 13 -44.00 27.04 -27.94
N PRO A 14 -43.71 25.98 -27.16
CA PRO A 14 -42.84 26.14 -26.01
C PRO A 14 -41.43 26.46 -26.54
N LYS A 15 -40.97 27.68 -26.29
CA LYS A 15 -39.57 28.07 -26.46
C LYS A 15 -38.72 27.08 -25.64
N ARG A 16 -38.09 26.15 -26.33
CA ARG A 16 -37.16 25.18 -25.76
C ARG A 16 -35.92 25.93 -25.29
N THR A 17 -35.77 26.04 -23.97
CA THR A 17 -34.54 26.52 -23.31
C THR A 17 -33.46 25.44 -23.45
N GLU A 18 -32.87 25.31 -24.65
CA GLU A 18 -31.85 24.30 -24.96
C GLU A 18 -30.50 24.51 -24.25
N SER A 19 -30.30 25.62 -23.53
CA SER A 19 -29.04 25.91 -22.83
C SER A 19 -28.98 25.37 -21.39
N THR A 20 -30.12 25.16 -20.73
CA THR A 20 -30.17 24.73 -19.32
C THR A 20 -30.11 23.20 -19.18
N ASP A 21 -30.67 22.46 -20.13
CA ASP A 21 -30.70 21.00 -20.09
C ASP A 21 -29.31 20.38 -20.34
N ILE A 22 -28.55 20.93 -21.30
CA ILE A 22 -27.16 20.49 -21.58
C ILE A 22 -26.22 20.82 -20.41
N GLN A 23 -26.44 21.94 -19.73
CA GLN A 23 -25.71 22.25 -18.49
C GLN A 23 -26.09 21.30 -17.36
N SER A 24 -27.36 20.93 -17.23
CA SER A 24 -27.83 19.98 -16.21
C SER A 24 -27.32 18.55 -16.43
N GLU A 25 -27.25 18.11 -17.69
CA GLU A 25 -26.68 16.82 -18.09
C GLU A 25 -25.16 16.81 -17.89
N SER A 26 -24.46 17.87 -18.31
CA SER A 26 -23.01 17.97 -18.08
C SER A 26 -22.66 18.12 -16.60
N LEU A 27 -23.51 18.75 -15.79
CA LEU A 27 -23.40 18.78 -14.33
C LEU A 27 -23.68 17.42 -13.70
N LYS A 28 -24.68 16.66 -14.19
CA LYS A 28 -24.93 15.27 -13.78
C LYS A 28 -23.76 14.37 -14.11
N VAL A 29 -23.25 14.42 -15.35
CA VAL A 29 -22.07 13.66 -15.79
C VAL A 29 -20.83 14.07 -15.00
N LYS A 30 -20.61 15.36 -14.71
CA LYS A 30 -19.54 15.80 -13.80
C LYS A 30 -19.73 15.29 -12.37
N LYS A 31 -20.96 15.24 -11.86
CA LYS A 31 -21.26 14.72 -10.51
C LYS A 31 -21.04 13.20 -10.44
N GLU A 32 -21.44 12.47 -11.46
CA GLU A 32 -21.23 11.02 -11.60
C GLU A 32 -19.74 10.70 -11.76
N LEU A 33 -19.01 11.44 -12.62
CA LEU A 33 -17.56 11.37 -12.71
C LEU A 33 -16.89 11.67 -11.35
N ASN A 34 -17.33 12.71 -10.65
CA ASN A 34 -16.83 13.03 -9.30
C ASN A 34 -17.09 11.92 -8.26
N THR A 35 -18.09 11.06 -8.45
CA THR A 35 -18.30 9.89 -7.58
C THR A 35 -17.33 8.73 -7.85
N PHE A 36 -16.75 8.66 -9.05
CA PHE A 36 -15.66 7.70 -9.37
C PHE A 36 -14.30 8.17 -8.86
N PHE A 37 -14.14 9.46 -8.56
CA PHE A 37 -12.87 10.02 -8.09
C PHE A 37 -12.79 10.00 -6.56
N ILE A 38 -11.71 9.37 -6.06
CA ILE A 38 -11.37 9.34 -4.63
C ILE A 38 -11.36 10.76 -4.06
N GLY A 39 -12.24 10.99 -3.09
CA GLY A 39 -12.54 12.29 -2.52
C GLY A 39 -11.34 12.94 -1.83
N VAL A 40 -11.20 14.22 -2.11
CA VAL A 40 -10.15 15.11 -1.62
C VAL A 40 -10.49 15.49 -0.18
N GLN A 41 -9.63 15.17 0.79
CA GLN A 41 -9.50 16.06 1.93
C GLN A 41 -8.83 17.35 1.42
N GLN A 42 -9.44 18.51 1.69
CA GLN A 42 -9.11 19.82 1.11
C GLN A 42 -7.63 20.23 1.21
N THR A 43 -6.83 19.57 2.04
CA THR A 43 -5.42 19.87 2.30
C THR A 43 -4.43 19.11 1.41
N SER A 44 -4.87 18.18 0.56
CA SER A 44 -3.98 17.36 -0.26
C SER A 44 -3.90 17.83 -1.72
N LYS A 45 -2.68 17.90 -2.27
CA LYS A 45 -2.47 18.10 -3.71
C LYS A 45 -2.71 16.78 -4.44
N VAL A 46 -3.52 16.81 -5.49
CA VAL A 46 -3.82 15.62 -6.29
C VAL A 46 -3.25 15.76 -7.70
N THR A 47 -2.43 14.79 -8.10
CA THR A 47 -1.89 14.68 -9.46
C THR A 47 -2.48 13.45 -10.13
N ARG A 48 -2.91 13.58 -11.38
CA ARG A 48 -3.37 12.46 -12.20
C ARG A 48 -2.64 12.50 -13.53
N LYS A 49 -2.10 11.37 -13.97
CA LYS A 49 -1.39 11.27 -15.24
C LYS A 49 -1.47 9.84 -15.77
N TYR A 50 -1.17 9.71 -17.05
CA TYR A 50 -0.86 8.42 -17.66
C TYR A 50 0.65 8.21 -17.61
N ILE A 51 1.08 7.02 -17.21
CA ILE A 51 2.48 6.60 -17.21
C ILE A 51 2.63 5.54 -18.30
N GLU A 52 3.52 5.78 -19.25
CA GLU A 52 3.84 4.83 -20.30
C GLU A 52 4.68 3.68 -19.73
N THR A 53 4.33 2.45 -20.07
CA THR A 53 5.06 1.26 -19.63
C THR A 53 6.11 0.87 -20.66
N SER A 54 7.18 0.23 -20.17
CA SER A 54 8.18 -0.43 -21.03
C SER A 54 7.61 -1.63 -21.79
N SER A 55 6.51 -2.20 -21.28
CA SER A 55 5.85 -3.40 -21.76
C SER A 55 4.71 -3.08 -22.72
N HIS A 56 5.07 -2.99 -24.00
CA HIS A 56 4.15 -2.84 -25.15
C HIS A 56 3.47 -1.46 -25.28
N GLY A 57 4.09 -0.41 -24.72
CA GLY A 57 3.67 0.99 -24.94
C GLY A 57 2.26 1.30 -24.45
N ILE A 58 1.75 0.52 -23.48
CA ILE A 58 0.47 0.83 -22.86
C ILE A 58 0.62 1.96 -21.84
N GLN A 59 -0.48 2.62 -21.52
CA GLN A 59 -0.50 3.70 -20.54
C GLN A 59 -1.26 3.26 -19.29
N LEU A 60 -0.61 3.36 -18.14
CA LEU A 60 -1.23 3.14 -16.84
C LEU A 60 -1.81 4.45 -16.33
N TYR A 61 -3.10 4.44 -16.02
CA TYR A 61 -3.73 5.54 -15.30
C TYR A 61 -3.23 5.56 -13.85
N TYR A 62 -2.65 6.68 -13.45
CA TYR A 62 -1.98 6.85 -12.18
C TYR A 62 -2.50 8.09 -11.45
N GLN A 63 -2.68 7.94 -10.15
CA GLN A 63 -3.09 8.98 -9.23
C GLN A 63 -2.10 9.10 -8.08
N GLU A 64 -1.81 10.34 -7.70
CA GLU A 64 -0.97 10.67 -6.57
C GLU A 64 -1.69 11.69 -5.69
N PHE A 65 -1.72 11.42 -4.39
CA PHE A 65 -2.28 12.30 -3.37
C PHE A 65 -1.17 12.67 -2.41
N THR A 66 -0.85 13.96 -2.34
CA THR A 66 0.27 14.48 -1.55
C THR A 66 -0.28 15.31 -0.38
N PRO A 67 -0.07 14.87 0.88
CA PRO A 67 -0.38 15.67 2.06
C PRO A 67 0.61 16.82 2.22
N GLU A 68 0.33 17.76 3.14
CA GLU A 68 1.22 18.88 3.46
C GLU A 68 2.58 18.41 4.01
N PHE A 69 2.55 17.41 4.91
CA PHE A 69 3.74 16.79 5.48
C PHE A 69 3.81 15.32 5.04
N ILE A 70 5.01 14.86 4.67
CA ILE A 70 5.23 13.50 4.14
C ILE A 70 6.21 12.77 5.06
N ASP A 71 5.69 11.88 5.90
CA ASP A 71 6.48 11.01 6.77
C ASP A 71 6.89 9.71 6.06
N ALA A 72 6.06 9.29 5.10
CA ALA A 72 6.22 8.07 4.32
C ALA A 72 5.41 8.16 3.03
N GLN A 73 5.53 7.14 2.18
CA GLN A 73 4.70 7.01 0.98
C GLN A 73 4.21 5.57 0.82
N ILE A 74 3.11 5.40 0.09
CA ILE A 74 2.49 4.10 -0.10
C ILE A 74 1.93 3.91 -1.49
N ILE A 75 2.22 2.77 -2.11
CA ILE A 75 1.54 2.31 -3.32
C ILE A 75 0.37 1.41 -2.93
N ILE A 76 -0.80 1.63 -3.53
CA ILE A 76 -1.97 0.77 -3.40
C ILE A 76 -2.14 -0.03 -4.70
N VAL A 77 -2.09 -1.36 -4.60
CA VAL A 77 -2.25 -2.31 -5.72
C VAL A 77 -3.57 -3.06 -5.56
N HIS A 78 -4.50 -2.83 -6.49
CA HIS A 78 -5.87 -3.32 -6.38
C HIS A 78 -6.05 -4.81 -6.71
N GLY A 79 -7.23 -5.35 -6.41
CA GLY A 79 -7.63 -6.72 -6.73
C GLY A 79 -8.02 -6.94 -8.19
N PHE A 80 -8.36 -8.18 -8.53
CA PHE A 80 -8.84 -8.51 -9.87
C PHE A 80 -10.21 -7.85 -10.15
N GLY A 81 -10.38 -7.30 -11.35
CA GLY A 81 -11.67 -6.75 -11.78
C GLY A 81 -12.02 -5.40 -11.16
N GLU A 82 -11.17 -4.88 -10.28
CA GLU A 82 -11.31 -3.56 -9.64
C GLU A 82 -10.50 -2.48 -10.37
N HIS A 83 -10.43 -1.30 -9.76
CA HIS A 83 -9.57 -0.19 -10.16
C HIS A 83 -9.24 0.66 -8.92
N SER A 84 -8.30 1.59 -9.06
CA SER A 84 -7.80 2.46 -8.00
C SER A 84 -8.89 3.26 -7.29
N GLY A 85 -9.97 3.62 -7.98
CA GLY A 85 -11.10 4.40 -7.45
C GLY A 85 -11.85 3.75 -6.27
N ASN A 86 -11.69 2.45 -6.07
CA ASN A 86 -12.31 1.72 -4.95
C ASN A 86 -11.57 1.86 -3.62
N TYR A 87 -10.39 2.48 -3.61
CA TYR A 87 -9.53 2.58 -2.42
C TYR A 87 -9.63 3.95 -1.73
N LYS A 88 -10.79 4.62 -1.83
CA LYS A 88 -11.00 5.96 -1.27
C LYS A 88 -10.71 5.99 0.23
N GLN A 89 -11.35 5.10 0.98
CA GLN A 89 -11.29 5.11 2.43
C GLN A 89 -9.87 4.79 2.95
N LEU A 90 -9.16 3.93 2.22
CA LEU A 90 -7.77 3.62 2.50
C LEU A 90 -6.84 4.80 2.18
N THR A 91 -7.08 5.49 1.06
CA THR A 91 -6.36 6.71 0.68
C THR A 91 -6.53 7.80 1.75
N ASP A 92 -7.77 8.07 2.18
CA ASP A 92 -8.06 9.04 3.24
C ASP A 92 -7.33 8.68 4.54
N CYS A 93 -7.29 7.39 4.89
CA CYS A 93 -6.57 6.91 6.08
C CYS A 93 -5.08 7.24 6.01
N PHE A 94 -4.43 6.95 4.89
CA PHE A 94 -2.99 7.17 4.73
C PHE A 94 -2.65 8.67 4.67
N LEU A 95 -3.45 9.47 3.97
CA LEU A 95 -3.29 10.93 3.94
C LEU A 95 -3.37 11.55 5.34
N LEU A 96 -4.34 11.12 6.15
CA LEU A 96 -4.48 11.55 7.55
C LEU A 96 -3.31 11.16 8.45
N ASN A 97 -2.44 10.25 8.00
CA ASN A 97 -1.24 9.81 8.71
C ASN A 97 0.05 10.28 7.99
N ASN A 98 -0.01 11.34 7.18
CA ASN A 98 1.12 11.94 6.47
C ASN A 98 1.79 11.00 5.45
N PHE A 99 1.04 10.06 4.88
CA PHE A 99 1.53 9.25 3.76
C PHE A 99 1.20 9.92 2.45
N LYS A 100 2.20 10.06 1.57
CA LYS A 100 1.96 10.30 0.15
C LYS A 100 1.39 9.02 -0.46
N VAL A 101 0.21 9.09 -1.10
CA VAL A 101 -0.48 7.91 -1.61
C VAL A 101 -0.39 7.85 -3.13
N HIS A 102 0.04 6.71 -3.63
CA HIS A 102 0.19 6.38 -5.04
C HIS A 102 -0.79 5.26 -5.38
N LEU A 103 -1.63 5.47 -6.39
CA LEU A 103 -2.50 4.43 -6.94
C LEU A 103 -2.33 4.38 -8.45
N TYR A 104 -2.49 3.19 -9.02
CA TYR A 104 -2.61 3.02 -10.45
C TYR A 104 -3.66 1.96 -10.76
N ASP A 105 -4.27 2.08 -11.93
CA ASP A 105 -5.08 1.01 -12.47
C ASP A 105 -4.12 0.03 -13.17
N GLN A 106 -4.20 -1.25 -12.81
CA GLN A 106 -3.42 -2.29 -13.48
C GLN A 106 -3.84 -2.39 -14.95
N ARG A 107 -2.93 -2.84 -15.82
CA ARG A 107 -3.21 -3.02 -17.25
C ARG A 107 -4.50 -3.80 -17.49
N GLY A 108 -5.29 -3.32 -18.45
CA GLY A 108 -6.58 -3.94 -18.78
C GLY A 108 -7.68 -3.72 -17.73
N PHE A 109 -7.46 -2.93 -16.68
CA PHE A 109 -8.45 -2.57 -15.67
C PHE A 109 -8.64 -1.05 -15.57
N GLY A 110 -9.79 -0.61 -15.04
CA GLY A 110 -10.10 0.81 -14.85
C GLY A 110 -9.85 1.67 -16.08
N PHE A 111 -9.15 2.79 -15.88
CA PHE A 111 -8.78 3.74 -16.93
C PHE A 111 -7.47 3.42 -17.63
N SER A 112 -6.74 2.38 -17.22
CA SER A 112 -5.51 1.96 -17.88
C SER A 112 -5.78 1.31 -19.24
N GLY A 113 -4.81 1.46 -20.14
CA GLY A 113 -4.80 0.81 -21.44
C GLY A 113 -4.54 -0.70 -21.35
N GLY A 114 -4.43 -1.33 -22.52
CA GLY A 114 -4.30 -2.78 -22.66
C GLY A 114 -5.63 -3.48 -22.87
N ILE A 115 -5.57 -4.74 -23.32
CA ILE A 115 -6.75 -5.56 -23.54
C ILE A 115 -7.36 -5.90 -22.17
N ARG A 116 -8.68 -5.72 -22.04
CA ARG A 116 -9.41 -5.94 -20.78
C ARG A 116 -9.15 -7.34 -20.23
N SER A 117 -8.69 -7.44 -18.99
CA SER A 117 -8.38 -8.70 -18.30
C SER A 117 -7.48 -9.68 -19.09
N LYS A 118 -6.48 -9.12 -19.79
CA LYS A 118 -5.43 -9.89 -20.46
C LYS A 118 -4.07 -9.29 -20.07
N ALA A 119 -3.26 -10.10 -19.41
CA ALA A 119 -1.91 -9.76 -19.02
C ALA A 119 -1.10 -11.01 -18.67
N THR A 120 0.21 -10.97 -18.85
CA THR A 120 1.14 -11.93 -18.24
C THR A 120 1.63 -11.50 -16.87
N ILE A 121 2.27 -12.42 -16.16
CA ILE A 121 2.91 -12.15 -14.86
C ILE A 121 3.99 -11.10 -15.02
N GLU A 122 4.85 -11.31 -16.03
CA GLU A 122 5.98 -10.47 -16.36
C GLU A 122 5.51 -9.06 -16.71
N GLU A 123 4.42 -8.95 -17.47
CA GLU A 123 3.79 -7.68 -17.79
C GLU A 123 3.31 -6.93 -16.55
N MET A 124 2.62 -7.60 -15.62
CA MET A 124 2.19 -6.97 -14.37
C MET A 124 3.36 -6.60 -13.45
N HIS A 125 4.44 -7.38 -13.46
CA HIS A 125 5.69 -7.05 -12.76
C HIS A 125 6.41 -5.85 -13.37
N MET A 126 6.49 -5.77 -14.70
CA MET A 126 7.06 -4.62 -15.42
C MET A 126 6.24 -3.34 -15.19
N ASP A 127 4.92 -3.46 -15.10
CA ASP A 127 4.04 -2.34 -14.75
C ASP A 127 4.29 -1.87 -13.31
N LEU A 128 4.35 -2.79 -12.35
CA LEU A 128 4.68 -2.45 -10.96
C LEU A 128 6.05 -1.78 -10.87
N GLN A 129 7.06 -2.29 -11.60
CA GLN A 129 8.38 -1.67 -11.68
C GLN A 129 8.30 -0.24 -12.26
N THR A 130 7.51 -0.04 -13.32
CA THR A 130 7.29 1.28 -13.93
C THR A 130 6.72 2.29 -12.91
N ILE A 131 5.79 1.84 -12.06
CA ILE A 131 5.26 2.66 -10.97
C ILE A 131 6.31 2.91 -9.89
N LEU A 132 7.08 1.89 -9.49
CA LEU A 132 8.17 2.01 -8.51
C LEU A 132 9.24 3.00 -8.97
N ASP A 133 9.50 3.13 -10.27
CA ASP A 133 10.46 4.08 -10.82
C ASP A 133 10.00 5.55 -10.70
N GLN A 134 8.71 5.80 -10.44
CA GLN A 134 8.18 7.14 -10.16
C GLN A 134 8.33 7.56 -8.70
N ILE A 135 8.73 6.64 -7.82
CA ILE A 135 8.72 6.83 -6.38
C ILE A 135 10.02 7.50 -5.91
N ASP A 136 9.90 8.46 -5.00
CA ASP A 136 11.05 9.09 -4.36
C ASP A 136 11.72 8.11 -3.39
N LYS A 137 12.85 7.53 -3.78
CA LYS A 137 13.56 6.52 -2.99
C LYS A 137 14.12 7.05 -1.66
N SER A 138 14.11 8.37 -1.42
CA SER A 138 14.53 8.97 -0.15
C SER A 138 13.46 8.90 0.94
N ILE A 139 12.20 8.63 0.58
CA ILE A 139 11.06 8.56 1.50
C ILE A 139 10.71 7.09 1.76
N PRO A 140 10.47 6.67 3.03
CA PRO A 140 10.10 5.30 3.35
C PRO A 140 8.87 4.82 2.56
N LEU A 141 9.04 3.77 1.76
CA LEU A 141 8.00 3.23 0.89
C LEU A 141 7.30 2.03 1.55
N PHE A 142 5.97 2.08 1.57
CA PHE A 142 5.11 0.94 1.86
C PHE A 142 4.35 0.51 0.62
N ILE A 143 3.86 -0.72 0.60
CA ILE A 143 2.89 -1.17 -0.40
C ILE A 143 1.69 -1.77 0.33
N PHE A 144 0.49 -1.31 0.01
CA PHE A 144 -0.74 -2.02 0.32
C PHE A 144 -1.19 -2.78 -0.92
N SER A 145 -1.53 -4.05 -0.77
CA SER A 145 -1.97 -4.88 -1.87
C SER A 145 -3.15 -5.77 -1.46
N HIS A 146 -4.11 -5.92 -2.36
CA HIS A 146 -5.33 -6.68 -2.12
C HIS A 146 -5.50 -7.83 -3.11
N ALA A 147 -5.94 -9.00 -2.63
CA ALA A 147 -6.36 -10.13 -3.45
C ALA A 147 -5.33 -10.51 -4.53
N LEU A 148 -5.64 -10.34 -5.81
CA LEU A 148 -4.71 -10.57 -6.92
C LEU A 148 -3.51 -9.62 -6.86
N GLY A 149 -3.70 -8.34 -6.55
CA GLY A 149 -2.63 -7.37 -6.37
C GLY A 149 -1.61 -7.82 -5.31
N ALA A 150 -2.07 -8.51 -4.26
CA ALA A 150 -1.18 -9.09 -3.27
C ALA A 150 -0.34 -10.25 -3.82
N ALA A 151 -0.94 -11.11 -4.65
CA ALA A 151 -0.18 -12.17 -5.33
C ALA A 151 0.88 -11.59 -6.28
N ILE A 152 0.55 -10.52 -7.01
CA ILE A 152 1.48 -9.82 -7.92
C ILE A 152 2.66 -9.22 -7.15
N VAL A 153 2.39 -8.49 -6.06
CA VAL A 153 3.46 -7.86 -5.27
C VAL A 153 4.33 -8.91 -4.57
N ILE A 154 3.74 -9.96 -4.00
CA ILE A 154 4.52 -11.01 -3.30
C ILE A 154 5.43 -11.77 -4.27
N SER A 155 4.89 -12.17 -5.42
CA SER A 155 5.68 -12.85 -6.46
C SER A 155 6.76 -11.94 -7.04
N PHE A 156 6.48 -10.65 -7.22
CA PHE A 156 7.48 -9.67 -7.63
C PHE A 156 8.65 -9.62 -6.64
N CYS A 157 8.35 -9.55 -5.34
CA CYS A 157 9.37 -9.57 -4.29
C CYS A 157 10.15 -10.88 -4.24
N LEU A 158 9.50 -12.03 -4.46
CA LEU A 158 10.18 -13.33 -4.54
C LEU A 158 11.13 -13.41 -5.73
N MET A 159 10.74 -12.88 -6.89
CA MET A 159 11.55 -12.86 -8.11
C MET A 159 12.63 -11.77 -8.09
N ASN A 160 12.54 -10.81 -7.17
CA ASN A 160 13.52 -9.73 -7.00
C ASN A 160 14.00 -9.65 -5.54
N PRO A 161 14.83 -10.59 -5.05
CA PRO A 161 15.25 -10.65 -3.64
C PRO A 161 15.98 -9.39 -3.14
N GLN A 162 16.57 -8.62 -4.05
CA GLN A 162 17.23 -7.34 -3.77
C GLN A 162 16.24 -6.18 -3.57
N PHE A 163 14.98 -6.34 -4.00
CA PHE A 163 13.94 -5.34 -3.80
C PHE A 163 13.61 -5.24 -2.32
N SER A 164 13.64 -4.02 -1.81
CA SER A 164 13.34 -3.74 -0.40
C SER A 164 12.45 -2.53 -0.29
N ILE A 165 11.52 -2.60 0.65
CA ILE A 165 10.58 -1.55 1.02
C ILE A 165 10.46 -1.55 2.54
N GLN A 166 9.94 -0.46 3.10
CA GLN A 166 9.76 -0.33 4.54
C GLN A 166 8.74 -1.33 5.09
N GLY A 167 7.71 -1.65 4.30
CA GLY A 167 6.76 -2.68 4.67
C GLY A 167 5.72 -3.00 3.60
N LEU A 168 5.32 -4.28 3.56
CA LEU A 168 4.22 -4.78 2.74
C LEU A 168 2.98 -5.05 3.61
N ILE A 169 1.83 -4.52 3.21
CA ILE A 169 0.53 -4.81 3.81
C ILE A 169 -0.30 -5.61 2.81
N CYS A 170 -0.55 -6.88 3.11
CA CYS A 170 -1.31 -7.79 2.26
C CYS A 170 -2.70 -8.02 2.85
N SER A 171 -3.75 -7.64 2.10
CA SER A 171 -5.15 -7.87 2.48
C SER A 171 -5.77 -8.98 1.63
N SER A 172 -6.22 -10.05 2.28
CA SER A 172 -6.97 -11.16 1.66
C SER A 172 -6.28 -11.74 0.43
N ALA A 173 -4.96 -11.93 0.53
CA ALA A 173 -4.14 -12.41 -0.57
C ALA A 173 -4.59 -13.78 -1.07
N GLN A 174 -4.69 -13.91 -2.40
CA GLN A 174 -5.12 -15.16 -3.03
C GLN A 174 -3.90 -16.02 -3.40
N PHE A 175 -3.51 -16.92 -2.50
CA PHE A 175 -2.30 -17.75 -2.64
C PHE A 175 -2.53 -19.09 -3.34
N ARG A 176 -3.74 -19.65 -3.31
CA ARG A 176 -4.09 -20.91 -3.99
C ARG A 176 -5.43 -20.81 -4.68
N VAL A 177 -5.58 -21.57 -5.76
CA VAL A 177 -6.86 -21.74 -6.41
C VAL A 177 -7.66 -22.72 -5.55
N PRO A 178 -8.92 -22.37 -5.23
CA PRO A 178 -9.77 -23.24 -4.43
C PRO A 178 -9.82 -24.67 -4.98
N SER A 179 -9.63 -25.68 -4.12
CA SER A 179 -9.61 -27.10 -4.51
C SER A 179 -10.87 -27.58 -5.23
N LYS A 180 -11.99 -26.85 -5.10
CA LYS A 180 -13.24 -27.05 -5.87
C LYS A 180 -13.02 -27.02 -7.39
N TYR A 181 -11.97 -26.35 -7.86
CA TYR A 181 -11.53 -26.40 -9.25
C TYR A 181 -10.66 -27.65 -9.44
N GLY A 182 -11.29 -28.83 -9.48
CA GLY A 182 -10.60 -30.12 -9.54
C GLY A 182 -9.63 -30.25 -10.73
N LYS A 183 -8.74 -31.26 -10.67
CA LYS A 183 -7.64 -31.47 -11.64
C LYS A 183 -8.07 -31.44 -13.12
N MET A 184 -9.28 -31.91 -13.43
CA MET A 184 -9.80 -31.87 -14.80
C MET A 184 -10.01 -30.43 -15.31
N LYS A 185 -10.57 -29.52 -14.49
CA LYS A 185 -10.76 -28.11 -14.87
C LYS A 185 -9.42 -27.42 -15.13
N MET A 186 -8.39 -27.79 -14.34
CA MET A 186 -7.03 -27.30 -14.52
C MET A 186 -6.43 -27.72 -15.86
N ILE A 187 -6.55 -29.00 -16.22
CA ILE A 187 -6.08 -29.53 -17.52
C ILE A 187 -6.85 -28.86 -18.67
N THR A 188 -8.17 -28.73 -18.55
CA THR A 188 -8.99 -28.04 -19.57
C THR A 188 -8.53 -26.60 -19.77
N LEU A 189 -8.26 -25.86 -18.68
CA LEU A 189 -7.78 -24.48 -18.79
C LEU A 189 -6.42 -24.41 -19.51
N GLN A 190 -5.49 -25.29 -19.16
CA GLN A 190 -4.16 -25.35 -19.82
C GLN A 190 -4.28 -25.66 -21.31
N MET A 191 -5.20 -26.53 -21.72
CA MET A 191 -5.48 -26.81 -23.13
C MET A 191 -6.10 -25.62 -23.82
N MET A 192 -7.13 -25.01 -23.22
CA MET A 192 -7.85 -23.88 -23.80
C MET A 192 -6.96 -22.65 -23.94
N ALA A 193 -5.99 -22.44 -23.04
CA ALA A 193 -5.01 -21.36 -23.15
C ALA A 193 -4.16 -21.47 -24.42
N LYS A 194 -3.94 -22.69 -24.95
CA LYS A 194 -3.23 -22.89 -26.22
C LYS A 194 -4.12 -22.71 -27.45
N ILE A 195 -5.42 -23.00 -27.32
CA ILE A 195 -6.38 -23.00 -28.45
C ILE A 195 -7.03 -21.63 -28.63
N CYS A 196 -7.49 -21.02 -27.54
CA CYS A 196 -8.22 -19.74 -27.54
C CYS A 196 -7.82 -18.89 -26.31
N PRO A 197 -6.55 -18.45 -26.22
CA PRO A 197 -6.03 -17.68 -25.08
C PRO A 197 -6.84 -16.43 -24.77
N ASP A 198 -7.41 -15.80 -25.79
CA ASP A 198 -8.09 -14.51 -25.72
C ASP A 198 -9.58 -14.63 -25.42
N LEU A 199 -10.12 -15.85 -25.36
CA LEU A 199 -11.52 -16.07 -25.02
C LEU A 199 -11.79 -15.55 -23.60
N GLN A 200 -12.78 -14.66 -23.48
CA GLN A 200 -13.17 -14.08 -22.20
C GLN A 200 -14.23 -14.97 -21.54
N ILE A 201 -13.97 -15.35 -20.30
CA ILE A 201 -14.91 -16.06 -19.44
C ILE A 201 -15.39 -15.13 -18.33
N ASN A 202 -16.70 -15.12 -18.07
CA ASN A 202 -17.21 -14.50 -16.87
C ASN A 202 -16.73 -15.33 -15.67
N THR A 203 -16.16 -14.68 -14.68
CA THR A 203 -15.64 -15.35 -13.50
C THR A 203 -16.75 -15.79 -12.53
N TYR A 204 -17.97 -15.30 -12.72
CA TYR A 204 -19.16 -15.55 -11.89
C TYR A 204 -18.90 -15.30 -10.40
N HIS A 205 -18.03 -14.33 -10.07
CA HIS A 205 -17.79 -13.94 -8.69
C HIS A 205 -19.07 -13.36 -8.11
N ASN A 206 -19.54 -13.99 -7.02
CA ASN A 206 -20.65 -13.45 -6.26
C ASN A 206 -20.16 -12.23 -5.48
N LEU A 207 -20.54 -11.03 -5.93
CA LEU A 207 -20.15 -9.76 -5.31
C LEU A 207 -20.54 -9.71 -3.82
N SER A 208 -21.60 -10.41 -3.38
CA SER A 208 -21.95 -10.46 -1.95
C SER A 208 -20.90 -11.10 -1.04
N PHE A 209 -19.87 -11.76 -1.61
CA PHE A 209 -18.74 -12.29 -0.85
C PHE A 209 -17.63 -11.24 -0.63
N ALA A 210 -17.69 -10.09 -1.33
CA ALA A 210 -16.72 -9.02 -1.18
C ALA A 210 -16.82 -8.35 0.20
N SER A 211 -18.02 -7.95 0.62
CA SER A 211 -18.25 -7.20 1.87
C SER A 211 -19.66 -7.42 2.40
N LYS A 212 -19.87 -7.30 3.72
CA LYS A 212 -21.22 -7.24 4.32
C LYS A 212 -21.92 -5.89 4.08
N ASN A 213 -21.18 -4.88 3.62
CA ASN A 213 -21.72 -3.56 3.36
C ASN A 213 -22.51 -3.52 2.05
N ASN A 214 -23.85 -3.58 2.15
CA ASN A 214 -24.75 -3.53 0.99
C ASN A 214 -24.58 -2.28 0.10
N HIS A 215 -24.20 -1.14 0.68
CA HIS A 215 -23.91 0.06 -0.13
C HIS A 215 -22.68 -0.15 -1.00
N HIS A 216 -21.63 -0.76 -0.43
CA HIS A 216 -20.43 -1.11 -1.17
C HIS A 216 -20.72 -2.13 -2.27
N ILE A 217 -21.47 -3.19 -1.96
CA ILE A 217 -21.87 -4.19 -2.96
C ILE A 217 -22.65 -3.56 -4.11
N ARG A 218 -23.58 -2.64 -3.81
CA ARG A 218 -24.30 -1.90 -4.85
C ARG A 218 -23.35 -1.08 -5.71
N LYS A 219 -22.40 -0.36 -5.10
CA LYS A 219 -21.37 0.40 -5.83
C LYS A 219 -20.63 -0.51 -6.81
N LEU A 220 -20.07 -1.62 -6.34
CA LEU A 220 -19.36 -2.58 -7.18
C LEU A 220 -20.24 -3.11 -8.33
N ALA A 221 -21.52 -3.40 -8.07
CA ALA A 221 -22.44 -3.95 -9.07
C ALA A 221 -22.83 -2.94 -10.15
N THR A 222 -22.83 -1.65 -9.84
CA THR A 222 -23.21 -0.57 -10.79
C THR A 222 -22.03 0.15 -11.41
N ASP A 223 -20.80 -0.18 -11.00
CA ASP A 223 -19.59 0.48 -11.47
C ASP A 223 -19.20 -0.02 -12.87
N PRO A 224 -19.21 0.84 -13.91
CA PRO A 224 -18.89 0.45 -15.28
C PRO A 224 -17.40 0.12 -15.49
N LEU A 225 -16.53 0.47 -14.55
CA LEU A 225 -15.09 0.16 -14.60
C LEU A 225 -14.77 -1.19 -13.97
N MET A 226 -15.71 -1.77 -13.21
CA MET A 226 -15.57 -3.13 -12.71
C MET A 226 -15.60 -4.12 -13.87
N ASN A 227 -14.63 -5.03 -13.90
CA ASN A 227 -14.50 -6.01 -14.97
C ASN A 227 -14.63 -7.44 -14.43
N PRO A 228 -15.80 -8.08 -14.60
CA PRO A 228 -16.02 -9.44 -14.13
C PRO A 228 -15.45 -10.52 -15.06
N PHE A 229 -14.93 -10.13 -16.23
CA PHE A 229 -14.43 -11.04 -17.26
C PHE A 229 -12.95 -11.29 -17.09
N MET A 230 -12.51 -12.50 -17.43
CA MET A 230 -11.13 -12.95 -17.39
C MET A 230 -10.80 -13.67 -18.69
N SER A 231 -9.70 -13.34 -19.36
CA SER A 231 -9.24 -14.15 -20.51
C SER A 231 -8.73 -15.52 -20.02
N ILE A 232 -8.85 -16.55 -20.85
CA ILE A 232 -8.33 -17.89 -20.52
C ILE A 232 -6.83 -17.85 -20.23
N GLN A 233 -6.07 -17.08 -21.00
CA GLN A 233 -4.63 -16.90 -20.75
C GLN A 233 -4.37 -16.24 -19.38
N PHE A 234 -5.14 -15.20 -19.03
CA PHE A 234 -4.98 -14.55 -17.72
C PHE A 234 -5.34 -15.48 -16.57
N ALA A 235 -6.40 -16.29 -16.71
CA ALA A 235 -6.76 -17.30 -15.71
C ALA A 235 -5.62 -18.30 -15.48
N LEU A 236 -4.96 -18.75 -16.55
CA LEU A 236 -3.78 -19.61 -16.45
C LEU A 236 -2.62 -18.90 -15.76
N ASN A 237 -2.37 -17.62 -16.07
CA ASN A 237 -1.30 -16.84 -15.44
C ASN A 237 -1.54 -16.64 -13.93
N VAL A 238 -2.78 -16.38 -13.50
CA VAL A 238 -3.15 -16.30 -12.08
C VAL A 238 -2.86 -17.62 -11.36
N LEU A 239 -3.11 -18.75 -12.01
CA LEU A 239 -2.78 -20.07 -11.46
C LEU A 239 -1.28 -20.29 -11.31
N LEU A 240 -0.49 -19.86 -12.28
CA LEU A 240 0.97 -19.97 -12.23
C LEU A 240 1.55 -19.14 -11.08
N PHE A 241 1.02 -17.93 -10.82
CA PHE A 241 1.40 -17.13 -9.63
C PHE A 241 1.22 -17.93 -8.34
N GLN A 242 0.06 -18.53 -8.18
CA GLN A 242 -0.33 -19.23 -6.96
C GLN A 242 0.47 -20.52 -6.76
N GLN A 243 0.84 -21.20 -7.85
CA GLN A 243 1.74 -22.35 -7.82
C GLN A 243 3.19 -21.97 -7.52
N TYR A 244 3.60 -20.74 -7.78
CA TYR A 244 4.96 -20.26 -7.51
C TYR A 244 5.14 -19.75 -6.07
N ILE A 245 4.18 -18.99 -5.54
CA ILE A 245 4.36 -18.24 -4.28
C ILE A 245 4.61 -19.15 -3.06
N LEU A 246 3.74 -20.12 -2.78
CA LEU A 246 3.87 -20.94 -1.57
C LEU A 246 5.14 -21.81 -1.58
N PRO A 247 5.49 -22.53 -2.67
CA PRO A 247 6.73 -23.32 -2.70
C PRO A 247 8.01 -22.49 -2.52
N ASN A 248 7.98 -21.20 -2.85
CA ASN A 248 9.12 -20.29 -2.70
C ASN A 248 8.98 -19.34 -1.50
N ALA A 249 7.94 -19.52 -0.65
CA ALA A 249 7.65 -18.57 0.43
C ALA A 249 8.81 -18.41 1.42
N ASN A 250 9.63 -19.45 1.62
CA ASN A 250 10.83 -19.40 2.45
C ASN A 250 11.92 -18.43 1.95
N GLN A 251 11.82 -17.91 0.73
CA GLN A 251 12.74 -16.89 0.21
C GLN A 251 12.25 -15.47 0.52
N PHE A 252 10.99 -15.29 0.93
CA PHE A 252 10.42 -13.98 1.21
C PHE A 252 10.93 -13.41 2.55
N GLN A 253 11.51 -12.21 2.52
CA GLN A 253 12.15 -11.57 3.69
C GLN A 253 11.63 -10.17 4.03
N ILE A 254 10.88 -9.52 3.15
CA ILE A 254 10.39 -8.15 3.34
C ILE A 254 9.47 -8.08 4.57
N PRO A 255 9.56 -7.03 5.42
CA PRO A 255 8.63 -6.83 6.52
C PRO A 255 7.18 -6.84 6.05
N ILE A 256 6.31 -7.63 6.69
CA ILE A 256 4.96 -7.86 6.19
C ILE A 256 3.89 -7.89 7.28
N LEU A 257 2.77 -7.23 6.99
CA LEU A 257 1.50 -7.33 7.70
C LEU A 257 0.49 -8.06 6.82
N ILE A 258 0.03 -9.23 7.26
CA ILE A 258 -0.99 -10.03 6.58
C ILE A 258 -2.33 -9.83 7.31
N LEU A 259 -3.35 -9.44 6.57
CA LEU A 259 -4.70 -9.20 7.07
C LEU A 259 -5.65 -10.10 6.28
N HIS A 260 -6.47 -10.91 6.95
CA HIS A 260 -7.42 -11.77 6.24
C HIS A 260 -8.74 -11.95 7.00
N GLY A 261 -9.86 -11.94 6.27
CA GLY A 261 -11.18 -12.26 6.81
C GLY A 261 -11.39 -13.76 6.97
N LYS A 262 -11.86 -14.22 8.14
CA LYS A 262 -12.16 -15.65 8.36
C LYS A 262 -13.38 -16.11 7.57
N GLN A 263 -14.30 -15.19 7.25
CA GLN A 263 -15.51 -15.44 6.47
C GLN A 263 -15.32 -15.15 4.98
N ASP A 264 -14.08 -14.93 4.54
CA ASP A 264 -13.73 -14.81 3.13
C ASP A 264 -14.06 -16.11 2.38
N LYS A 265 -14.91 -15.99 1.36
CA LYS A 265 -15.35 -17.10 0.49
C LYS A 265 -14.64 -17.09 -0.88
N ILE A 266 -13.82 -16.07 -1.13
CA ILE A 266 -13.08 -15.87 -2.38
C ILE A 266 -11.66 -16.40 -2.21
N ALA A 267 -10.96 -15.97 -1.14
CA ALA A 267 -9.64 -16.44 -0.76
C ALA A 267 -9.68 -17.14 0.60
N SER A 268 -8.90 -18.21 0.78
CA SER A 268 -8.84 -18.93 2.06
C SER A 268 -7.84 -18.28 2.99
N HIS A 269 -8.30 -17.85 4.17
CA HIS A 269 -7.41 -17.35 5.22
C HIS A 269 -6.36 -18.38 5.68
N LEU A 270 -6.65 -19.68 5.54
CA LEU A 270 -5.69 -20.75 5.85
C LEU A 270 -4.45 -20.66 4.95
N ASP A 271 -4.59 -20.25 3.69
CA ASP A 271 -3.44 -20.09 2.80
C ASP A 271 -2.55 -18.92 3.23
N SER A 272 -3.15 -17.88 3.82
CA SER A 272 -2.39 -16.79 4.44
C SER A 272 -1.65 -17.23 5.69
N VAL A 273 -2.23 -18.15 6.48
CA VAL A 273 -1.55 -18.76 7.63
C VAL A 273 -0.37 -19.61 7.14
N ASP A 274 -0.57 -20.44 6.12
CA ASP A 274 0.48 -21.28 5.54
C ASP A 274 1.64 -20.44 4.98
N PHE A 275 1.33 -19.34 4.29
CA PHE A 275 2.35 -18.39 3.81
C PHE A 275 3.10 -17.77 5.00
N TYR A 276 2.38 -17.27 6.01
CA TYR A 276 2.97 -16.66 7.21
C TYR A 276 3.95 -17.58 7.95
N ILE A 277 3.63 -18.88 8.05
CA ILE A 277 4.49 -19.86 8.70
C ILE A 277 5.80 -20.03 7.92
N GLN A 278 5.75 -20.04 6.59
CA GLN A 278 6.89 -20.36 5.73
C GLN A 278 7.87 -19.20 5.48
N ILE A 279 7.37 -17.96 5.45
CA ILE A 279 8.21 -16.78 5.16
C ILE A 279 9.31 -16.54 6.21
N GLN A 280 10.44 -15.99 5.75
CA GLN A 280 11.63 -15.69 6.57
C GLN A 280 11.74 -14.22 6.98
N SER A 281 10.69 -13.43 6.77
CA SER A 281 10.66 -12.03 7.20
C SER A 281 10.83 -11.90 8.71
N LYS A 282 11.82 -11.10 9.13
CA LYS A 282 12.11 -10.86 10.56
C LYS A 282 10.97 -10.13 11.26
N GLU A 283 10.33 -9.21 10.56
CA GLU A 283 9.12 -8.51 11.01
C GLU A 283 7.94 -9.04 10.20
N LYS A 284 7.23 -10.02 10.74
CA LYS A 284 5.98 -10.51 10.18
C LYS A 284 4.88 -10.44 11.21
N THR A 285 3.68 -10.07 10.77
CA THR A 285 2.48 -10.04 11.62
C THR A 285 1.32 -10.56 10.79
N ILE A 286 0.47 -11.40 11.38
CA ILE A 286 -0.78 -11.83 10.76
C ILE A 286 -1.96 -11.49 11.67
N LYS A 287 -3.03 -10.96 11.08
CA LYS A 287 -4.31 -10.77 11.76
C LYS A 287 -5.44 -11.40 10.96
N ILE A 288 -6.11 -12.36 11.61
CA ILE A 288 -7.36 -12.94 11.12
C ILE A 288 -8.54 -12.21 11.78
N PHE A 289 -9.49 -11.75 10.96
CA PHE A 289 -10.70 -11.07 11.40
C PHE A 289 -11.87 -12.05 11.40
N GLU A 290 -12.39 -12.37 12.58
CA GLU A 290 -13.43 -13.39 12.75
C GLU A 290 -14.70 -13.10 11.94
N GLN A 291 -15.06 -11.82 11.75
CA GLN A 291 -16.23 -11.41 10.97
C GLN A 291 -15.88 -10.80 9.61
N GLY A 292 -14.59 -10.76 9.24
CA GLY A 292 -14.12 -10.12 8.00
C GLY A 292 -14.45 -10.94 6.76
N PHE A 293 -14.91 -10.25 5.72
CA PHE A 293 -15.08 -10.75 4.35
C PHE A 293 -13.82 -10.47 3.51
N HIS A 294 -13.90 -10.59 2.19
CA HIS A 294 -12.77 -10.42 1.28
C HIS A 294 -12.22 -8.98 1.29
N GLU A 295 -13.08 -7.98 1.15
CA GLU A 295 -12.75 -6.56 1.13
C GLU A 295 -12.97 -5.92 2.50
N MET A 296 -12.23 -6.37 3.51
CA MET A 296 -12.36 -5.86 4.90
C MET A 296 -12.21 -4.34 5.02
N HIS A 297 -11.50 -3.71 4.08
CA HIS A 297 -11.34 -2.27 4.02
C HIS A 297 -12.61 -1.52 3.60
N ASN A 298 -13.63 -2.24 3.12
CA ASN A 298 -14.96 -1.74 2.76
C ASN A 298 -16.07 -2.42 3.61
N ASP A 299 -15.71 -3.05 4.74
CA ASP A 299 -16.61 -3.81 5.60
C ASP A 299 -16.63 -3.26 7.05
N SER A 300 -17.46 -3.83 7.93
CA SER A 300 -17.58 -3.45 9.34
C SER A 300 -16.28 -3.60 10.14
N GLU A 301 -15.33 -4.40 9.65
CA GLU A 301 -14.01 -4.59 10.26
C GLU A 301 -13.05 -3.42 9.98
N TRP A 302 -13.40 -2.51 9.07
CA TRP A 302 -12.54 -1.39 8.67
C TRP A 302 -11.98 -0.57 9.83
N PRO A 303 -12.75 -0.11 10.85
CA PRO A 303 -12.20 0.69 11.94
C PRO A 303 -11.05 -0.01 12.68
N LYS A 304 -11.17 -1.33 12.86
CA LYS A 304 -10.14 -2.16 13.49
C LYS A 304 -8.96 -2.40 12.56
N MET A 305 -9.23 -2.71 11.29
CA MET A 305 -8.21 -2.88 10.26
C MET A 305 -7.36 -1.61 10.10
N LYS A 306 -8.01 -0.46 9.99
CA LYS A 306 -7.41 0.88 9.96
C LYS A 306 -6.42 1.06 11.11
N THR A 307 -6.87 0.83 12.34
CA THR A 307 -6.05 0.99 13.55
C THR A 307 -4.81 0.10 13.52
N ILE A 308 -4.96 -1.16 13.11
CA ILE A 308 -3.84 -2.11 13.02
C ILE A 308 -2.84 -1.67 11.96
N ILE A 309 -3.31 -1.25 10.78
CA ILE A 309 -2.46 -0.76 9.69
C ILE A 309 -1.66 0.46 10.14
N THR A 310 -2.31 1.48 10.70
CA THR A 310 -1.64 2.72 11.09
C THR A 310 -0.61 2.47 12.21
N GLN A 311 -0.95 1.67 13.21
CA GLN A 311 -0.02 1.32 14.30
C GLN A 311 1.17 0.51 13.78
N TRP A 312 0.93 -0.41 12.85
CA TRP A 312 2.01 -1.21 12.27
C TRP A 312 2.96 -0.35 11.43
N CYS A 313 2.44 0.53 10.58
CA CYS A 313 3.27 1.47 9.82
C CYS A 313 4.10 2.37 10.74
N GLN A 314 3.49 2.93 11.79
CA GLN A 314 4.20 3.75 12.78
C GLN A 314 5.33 2.96 13.48
N LYS A 315 5.07 1.72 13.89
CA LYS A 315 6.10 0.83 14.47
C LYS A 315 7.28 0.66 13.51
N MET A 316 6.99 0.44 12.22
CA MET A 316 8.02 0.24 11.20
C MET A 316 8.85 1.52 10.99
N LEU A 317 8.22 2.70 10.93
CA LEU A 317 8.92 3.98 10.80
C LEU A 317 9.83 4.29 12.00
N ILE A 318 9.34 4.09 13.23
CA ILE A 318 10.15 4.31 14.44
C ILE A 318 11.39 3.40 14.45
N LYS A 319 11.25 2.15 13.98
CA LYS A 319 12.37 1.21 13.91
C LYS A 319 13.41 1.68 12.91
N GLU A 320 13.00 2.19 11.76
CA GLU A 320 13.91 2.76 10.76
C GLU A 320 14.65 3.97 11.31
N ILE A 321 13.95 4.89 11.99
CA ILE A 321 14.57 6.02 12.68
C ILE A 321 15.64 5.52 13.66
N LYS A 322 15.34 4.51 14.50
CA LYS A 322 16.34 3.92 15.41
C LYS A 322 17.52 3.29 14.68
N ILE A 323 17.28 2.56 13.58
CA ILE A 323 18.35 1.95 12.77
C ILE A 323 19.20 3.04 12.13
N ASN A 324 18.60 4.12 11.62
CA ASN A 324 19.32 5.24 11.03
C ASN A 324 20.13 6.01 12.07
N TYR A 325 19.58 6.23 13.28
CA TYR A 325 20.37 6.73 14.41
C TYR A 325 21.57 5.83 14.69
N LEU A 326 21.40 4.50 14.69
CA LEU A 326 22.50 3.55 14.90
C LEU A 326 23.48 3.50 13.71
N LYS A 327 23.01 3.62 12.47
CA LYS A 327 23.85 3.66 11.26
C LYS A 327 24.59 4.98 11.11
N GLN A 328 24.04 6.10 11.59
CA GLN A 328 24.71 7.39 11.68
C GLN A 328 25.94 7.36 12.59
N TYR A 329 26.13 6.31 13.40
CA TYR A 329 27.37 6.09 14.16
C TYR A 329 28.47 5.31 13.42
N ASN A 330 28.29 4.95 12.14
CA ASN A 330 29.26 4.12 11.41
C ASN A 330 30.04 4.86 10.31
N HIS A 331 30.21 6.19 10.40
CA HIS A 331 31.21 6.90 9.60
C HIS A 331 32.24 7.55 10.52
N GLY A 332 33.49 7.13 10.32
CA GLY A 332 34.62 7.39 11.19
C GLY A 332 34.88 8.88 11.44
N VAL A 333 34.86 9.23 12.71
CA VAL A 333 36.04 9.80 13.34
C VAL A 333 36.51 8.72 14.32
N LEU A 334 37.80 8.36 14.30
CA LEU A 334 38.41 7.65 15.42
C LEU A 334 38.33 8.58 16.64
N VAL A 335 37.20 8.53 17.34
CA VAL A 335 37.13 9.03 18.71
C VAL A 335 37.86 8.00 19.54
N GLN A 336 39.14 8.26 19.77
CA GLN A 336 39.92 7.66 20.85
C GLN A 336 39.00 7.51 22.08
N PRO A 337 38.89 6.33 22.71
CA PRO A 337 37.97 6.12 23.82
C PRO A 337 38.51 6.88 25.05
N TYR A 338 38.18 8.17 25.15
CA TYR A 338 38.66 9.01 26.22
C TYR A 338 37.55 9.95 26.69
N ARG A 339 37.02 9.64 27.89
CA ARG A 339 36.59 10.57 28.97
C ARG A 339 35.61 9.97 30.00
N SER A 340 35.34 8.66 30.01
CA SER A 340 34.61 8.03 31.13
C SER A 340 35.56 7.49 32.22
N LYS A 341 36.66 6.82 31.85
CA LYS A 341 37.64 6.27 32.81
C LYS A 341 38.46 7.33 33.54
N ILE A 342 38.84 8.43 32.87
CA ILE A 342 39.55 9.53 33.54
C ILE A 342 38.65 10.20 34.56
N ARG A 343 37.39 10.51 34.22
CA ARG A 343 36.47 11.15 35.17
C ARG A 343 36.28 10.28 36.40
N LEU A 344 36.21 8.96 36.24
CA LEU A 344 36.13 8.02 37.35
C LEU A 344 37.44 7.98 38.17
N LEU A 345 38.60 7.90 37.51
CA LEU A 345 39.91 7.90 38.15
C LEU A 345 40.24 9.24 38.83
N THR A 346 39.88 10.38 38.25
CA THR A 346 40.04 11.71 38.85
C THR A 346 39.08 11.92 40.01
N SER A 347 37.85 11.38 39.92
CA SER A 347 36.91 11.41 41.05
C SER A 347 37.44 10.55 42.21
N ILE A 348 37.97 9.35 41.93
CA ILE A 348 38.58 8.48 42.94
C ILE A 348 39.84 9.14 43.52
N LEU A 349 40.71 9.74 42.69
CA LEU A 349 41.91 10.44 43.14
C LEU A 349 41.57 11.66 44.00
N LEU A 350 40.56 12.45 43.63
CA LEU A 350 40.08 13.59 44.43
C LEU A 350 39.49 13.14 45.77
N ILE A 351 38.79 12.00 45.82
CA ILE A 351 38.27 11.41 47.07
C ILE A 351 39.42 10.90 47.96
N VAL A 352 40.42 10.24 47.38
CA VAL A 352 41.61 9.74 48.11
C VAL A 352 42.46 10.90 48.64
N LEU A 353 42.67 11.95 47.83
CA LEU A 353 43.39 13.16 48.24
C LEU A 353 42.60 13.93 49.32
N ARG A 354 41.27 14.06 49.22
CA ARG A 354 40.43 14.63 50.29
C ARG A 354 40.59 13.90 51.62
N LYS A 355 40.68 12.55 51.59
CA LYS A 355 40.91 11.74 52.80
C LYS A 355 42.31 11.92 53.38
N LYS A 356 43.33 12.11 52.55
CA LYS A 356 44.73 12.25 52.99
C LYS A 356 45.07 13.64 53.54
N PHE A 357 44.29 14.66 53.16
CA PHE A 357 44.48 16.04 53.57
C PHE A 357 43.55 16.51 54.70
N SER A 358 42.84 15.60 55.38
CA SER A 358 41.88 15.93 56.46
C SER A 358 42.51 16.62 57.68
N CYS A 359 43.84 16.65 57.79
CA CYS A 359 44.57 17.28 58.89
C CYS A 359 45.04 18.73 58.61
N LEU A 360 44.75 19.30 57.44
CA LEU A 360 45.11 20.68 57.10
C LEU A 360 43.99 21.66 57.48
N LYS A 361 44.34 22.89 57.87
CA LYS A 361 43.36 23.97 58.14
C LYS A 361 42.49 24.20 56.89
N THR A 362 41.21 24.50 57.11
CA THR A 362 40.15 24.56 56.08
C THR A 362 40.46 25.51 54.92
N SER A 363 41.14 26.63 55.17
CA SER A 363 41.53 27.57 54.11
C SER A 363 42.59 26.99 53.17
N THR A 364 43.54 26.20 53.68
CA THR A 364 44.59 25.56 52.87
C THR A 364 44.06 24.36 52.07
N GLN A 365 43.06 23.63 52.59
CA GLN A 365 42.39 22.56 51.85
C GLN A 365 41.66 23.09 50.61
N LEU A 366 40.96 24.21 50.73
CA LEU A 366 40.18 24.76 49.62
C LEU A 366 41.09 25.24 48.48
N SER A 367 42.18 25.94 48.82
CA SER A 367 43.17 26.40 47.84
C SER A 367 43.85 25.24 47.11
N LEU A 368 44.17 24.14 47.82
CA LEU A 368 44.81 22.97 47.23
C LEU A 368 43.87 22.21 46.28
N VAL A 369 42.58 22.08 46.64
CA VAL A 369 41.57 21.44 45.79
C VAL A 369 41.32 22.24 44.52
N ILE A 370 41.23 23.56 44.62
CA ILE A 370 41.05 24.44 43.45
C ILE A 370 42.28 24.38 42.53
N PHE A 371 43.49 24.38 43.11
CA PHE A 371 44.74 24.25 42.35
C PHE A 371 44.84 22.91 41.61
N LEU A 372 44.47 21.81 42.26
CA LEU A 372 44.44 20.47 41.65
C LEU A 372 43.37 20.35 40.56
N GLU A 373 42.19 20.96 40.74
CA GLU A 373 41.15 21.04 39.71
C GLU A 373 41.63 21.81 38.47
N LEU A 374 42.32 22.94 38.67
CA LEU A 374 42.87 23.74 37.57
C LEU A 374 43.96 23.00 36.81
N LEU A 375 44.89 22.34 37.51
CA LEU A 375 45.93 21.49 36.88
C LEU A 375 45.32 20.33 36.08
N LEU A 376 44.28 19.69 36.61
CA LEU A 376 43.56 18.62 35.92
C LEU A 376 42.83 19.15 34.67
N ARG A 377 42.25 20.34 34.72
CA ARG A 377 41.60 20.96 33.55
C ARG A 377 42.60 21.29 32.46
N ILE A 378 43.79 21.78 32.81
CA ILE A 378 44.89 22.08 31.86
C ILE A 378 45.37 20.79 31.17
N PHE A 379 45.56 19.71 31.94
CA PHE A 379 45.98 18.39 31.40
C PHE A 379 44.92 17.68 30.55
N ILE A 380 43.64 18.05 30.69
CA ILE A 380 42.52 17.47 29.93
C ILE A 380 42.22 18.30 28.66
N SER A 381 42.71 19.54 28.58
CA SER A 381 42.51 20.46 27.44
C SER A 381 43.60 20.44 26.37
N GLN A 382 44.73 19.78 26.64
CA GLN A 382 45.72 19.37 25.63
C GLN A 382 45.45 17.91 25.24
#